data_AF-A0A0D6KZX7-F1
#
_entry.id   AF-A0A0D6KZX7-F1
#
_cell.length_a   1.000
_cell.length_b   1.000
_cell.length_c   1.000
_cell.angle_alpha   90.00
_cell.angle_beta   90.00
_cell.angle_gamma   90.00
#
_symmetry.space_group_name_H-M   'P 1'
#
loop_
_entity.id
_entity.type
_entity.pdbx_description
1 polymer ?
#
loop_
_entity_poly.entity_id
_entity_poly.type
_entity_poly.pdbx_seq_one_letter_code
_entity_poly.pdbx_strand_id
1 'polypeptide(L)'
;MSLIKTGLNFSFSLVSGFLPMLVILNESKQKHKIHDYSQLVRGRDYVFDQLHGGLGGYMTGTGKGIKPSDYILVQSGCQPYQYQVEEIDYYSNPSDMWIALVKQVKLD
;
A
#
# COMPACT_ATOMS: atom_id res chain seq x y z
N MET A 1 43.22 16.24 27.94
CA MET A 1 42.40 15.12 27.46
C MET A 1 42.66 14.98 25.97
N SER A 2 43.23 13.85 25.56
CA SER A 2 43.61 13.57 24.18
C SER A 2 42.40 13.10 23.38
N LEU A 3 42.30 13.52 22.11
CA LEU A 3 42.34 12.66 20.91
C LEU A 3 41.51 13.27 19.76
N ILE A 4 42.22 13.54 18.64
CA ILE A 4 41.85 13.16 17.26
C ILE A 4 40.72 13.99 16.61
N LYS A 5 40.77 14.47 15.35
CA LYS A 5 41.77 14.59 14.27
C LYS A 5 41.02 15.25 13.08
N THR A 6 41.77 16.01 12.29
CA THR A 6 41.71 16.20 10.82
C THR A 6 40.37 16.16 10.07
N GLY A 7 40.15 17.22 9.27
CA GLY A 7 39.09 17.31 8.28
C GLY A 7 39.18 16.31 7.13
N LEU A 8 38.10 16.26 6.35
CA LEU A 8 38.05 15.56 5.07
C LEU A 8 37.57 16.51 3.97
N ASN A 9 38.44 16.65 2.97
CA ASN A 9 38.20 17.17 1.64
C ASN A 9 37.06 16.40 0.94
N PHE A 10 36.10 17.12 0.38
CA PHE A 10 35.15 16.54 -0.58
C PHE A 10 35.73 16.64 -1.99
N SER A 11 36.51 15.63 -2.39
CA SER A 11 36.89 15.43 -3.78
C SER A 11 35.79 14.66 -4.51
N PHE A 12 35.14 15.33 -5.47
CA PHE A 12 34.26 14.73 -6.47
C PHE A 12 35.10 13.85 -7.41
N SER A 13 34.92 12.53 -7.33
CA SER A 13 35.45 11.59 -8.33
C SER A 13 34.31 11.08 -9.20
N LEU A 14 34.17 11.70 -10.37
CA LEU A 14 33.42 11.16 -11.51
C LEU A 14 34.16 9.91 -12.01
N VAL A 15 33.60 8.73 -11.77
CA VAL A 15 34.00 7.53 -12.51
C VAL A 15 32.77 6.91 -13.17
N SER A 16 32.78 7.06 -14.49
CA SER A 16 31.94 6.38 -15.47
C SER A 16 32.02 4.86 -15.33
N GLY A 17 30.86 4.23 -15.21
CA GLY A 17 30.69 2.79 -15.37
C GLY A 17 29.22 2.47 -15.57
N PHE A 18 28.78 2.40 -16.83
CA PHE A 18 27.48 1.83 -17.18
C PHE A 18 27.48 0.35 -16.78
N LEU A 19 26.87 0.03 -15.64
CA LEU A 19 26.40 -1.31 -15.35
C LEU A 19 24.88 -1.28 -15.53
N PRO A 20 24.28 -2.04 -16.46
CA PRO A 20 22.87 -2.32 -16.36
C PRO A 20 22.70 -3.16 -15.10
N MET A 21 22.29 -2.54 -14.00
CA MET A 21 21.79 -3.25 -12.85
C MET A 21 20.55 -3.99 -13.34
N LEU A 22 20.70 -5.25 -13.74
CA LEU A 22 19.61 -6.19 -13.84
C LEU A 22 19.03 -6.29 -12.42
N VAL A 23 18.09 -5.41 -12.12
CA VAL A 23 17.19 -5.57 -10.99
C VAL A 23 16.35 -6.78 -11.35
N ILE A 24 16.87 -7.96 -11.03
CA ILE A 24 16.04 -9.15 -10.91
C ILE A 24 15.15 -8.83 -9.73
N LEU A 25 13.96 -8.29 -10.00
CA LEU A 25 12.89 -8.20 -9.03
C LEU A 25 12.55 -9.64 -8.69
N ASN A 26 13.22 -10.15 -7.68
CA ASN A 26 12.89 -11.42 -7.08
C ASN A 26 11.57 -11.15 -6.37
N GLU A 27 10.45 -11.28 -7.09
CA GLU A 27 9.13 -11.39 -6.49
C GLU A 27 9.15 -12.67 -5.65
N SER A 28 9.73 -12.58 -4.45
CA SER A 28 9.36 -13.47 -3.36
C SER A 28 7.84 -13.49 -3.41
N LYS A 29 7.22 -14.66 -3.60
CA LYS A 29 5.76 -14.82 -3.60
C LYS A 29 5.21 -14.17 -2.34
N GLN A 30 4.94 -12.86 -2.38
CA GLN A 30 4.37 -12.15 -1.27
C GLN A 30 2.97 -12.75 -1.16
N LYS A 31 2.71 -13.42 -0.05
CA LYS A 31 1.36 -13.86 0.26
C LYS A 31 0.55 -12.59 0.44
N HIS A 32 -0.14 -12.17 -0.62
CA HIS A 32 -1.13 -11.11 -0.56
C HIS A 32 -2.18 -11.51 0.47
N LYS A 33 -2.40 -10.67 1.47
CA LYS A 33 -3.35 -10.95 2.53
C LYS A 33 -4.74 -10.52 2.08
N ILE A 34 -5.74 -11.31 2.45
CA ILE A 34 -7.15 -10.91 2.32
C ILE A 34 -7.58 -10.32 3.66
N HIS A 35 -8.06 -9.08 3.63
CA HIS A 35 -8.64 -8.38 4.77
C HIS A 35 -10.17 -8.43 4.63
N ASP A 36 -10.83 -9.08 5.58
CA ASP A 36 -12.27 -9.33 5.53
C ASP A 36 -13.06 -8.20 6.18
N TYR A 37 -13.78 -7.44 5.35
CA TYR A 37 -14.69 -6.36 5.69
C TYR A 37 -16.15 -6.77 5.42
N SER A 38 -16.43 -8.04 5.13
CA SER A 38 -17.78 -8.52 4.78
C SER A 38 -18.80 -8.35 5.91
N GLN A 39 -18.33 -8.38 7.16
CA GLN A 39 -19.16 -8.20 8.36
C GLN A 39 -19.26 -6.74 8.81
N LEU A 40 -18.58 -5.81 8.12
CA LEU A 40 -18.51 -4.39 8.49
C LEU A 40 -19.52 -3.55 7.73
N VAL A 41 -20.00 -2.48 8.37
CA VAL A 41 -21.07 -1.62 7.85
C VAL A 41 -20.49 -0.41 7.12
N ARG A 42 -20.78 -0.31 5.81
CA ARG A 42 -20.42 0.86 4.99
C ARG A 42 -21.03 2.15 5.56
N GLY A 43 -20.24 3.22 5.61
CA GLY A 43 -20.60 4.51 6.20
C GLY A 43 -20.43 4.59 7.72
N ARG A 44 -20.15 3.47 8.40
CA ARG A 44 -19.86 3.42 9.85
C ARG A 44 -18.44 2.95 10.12
N ASP A 45 -18.10 1.76 9.63
CA ASP A 45 -16.82 1.10 9.92
C ASP A 45 -15.79 1.37 8.82
N TYR A 46 -16.27 1.60 7.60
CA TYR A 46 -15.48 2.04 6.46
C TYR A 46 -16.33 2.91 5.53
N VAL A 47 -15.68 3.76 4.74
CA VAL A 47 -16.30 4.54 3.66
C VAL A 47 -15.72 4.07 2.34
N PHE A 48 -16.54 4.04 1.30
CA PHE A 48 -16.12 3.66 -0.04
C PHE A 48 -16.68 4.66 -1.04
N ASP A 49 -15.79 5.34 -1.75
CA ASP A 49 -16.09 6.34 -2.76
C ASP A 49 -15.70 5.80 -4.13
N GLN A 50 -16.70 5.52 -4.96
CA GLN A 50 -16.49 4.89 -6.26
C GLN A 50 -15.95 5.90 -7.28
N LEU A 51 -14.93 5.52 -8.04
CA LEU A 51 -14.38 6.33 -9.12
C LEU A 51 -15.24 6.22 -10.38
N HIS A 52 -15.17 7.24 -11.24
CA HIS A 52 -15.85 7.25 -12.52
C HIS A 52 -15.40 6.04 -13.36
N GLY A 53 -16.36 5.19 -13.77
CA GLY A 53 -16.08 3.93 -14.46
C GLY A 53 -16.32 2.67 -13.61
N GLY A 54 -16.63 2.82 -12.32
CA GLY A 54 -17.27 1.77 -11.49
C GLY A 54 -16.37 0.63 -11.00
N LEU A 55 -15.22 0.40 -11.63
CA LEU A 55 -14.34 -0.74 -11.32
C LEU A 55 -13.29 -0.44 -10.22
N GLY A 56 -13.34 0.74 -9.60
CA GLY A 56 -12.40 1.13 -8.56
C GLY A 56 -12.94 2.26 -7.70
N GLY A 57 -12.22 2.60 -6.64
CA GLY A 57 -12.65 3.58 -5.67
C GLY A 57 -11.59 3.92 -4.65
N TYR A 58 -11.86 4.93 -3.84
CA TYR A 58 -11.16 5.15 -2.58
C TYR A 58 -11.92 4.45 -1.46
N MET A 59 -11.19 3.71 -0.63
CA MET A 59 -11.73 3.11 0.58
C MET A 59 -11.04 3.74 1.78
N THR A 60 -11.82 4.27 2.72
CA THR A 60 -11.31 4.79 3.99
C THR A 60 -11.75 3.85 5.10
N GLY A 61 -10.85 3.49 6.00
CA GLY A 61 -11.17 2.63 7.13
C GLY A 61 -10.21 2.81 8.28
N THR A 62 -10.35 1.92 9.27
CA THR A 62 -9.47 1.88 10.44
C THR A 62 -8.79 0.52 10.56
N GLY A 63 -7.69 0.44 11.30
CA GLY A 63 -6.88 -0.77 11.47
C GLY A 63 -5.48 -0.64 10.87
N LYS A 64 -4.73 -1.74 10.88
CA LYS A 64 -3.30 -1.77 10.48
C LYS A 64 -2.98 -2.95 9.59
N GLY A 65 -1.92 -2.77 8.81
CA GLY A 65 -1.24 -3.86 8.13
C GLY A 65 -1.87 -4.25 6.80
N ILE A 66 -2.71 -3.40 6.22
CA ILE A 66 -3.07 -3.43 4.80
C ILE A 66 -1.88 -2.88 4.01
N LYS A 67 -1.53 -3.55 2.93
CA LYS A 67 -0.41 -3.17 2.06
C LYS A 67 -0.87 -3.10 0.61
N PRO A 68 -0.13 -2.39 -0.26
CA PRO A 68 -0.30 -2.54 -1.70
C PRO A 68 -0.27 -4.02 -2.11
N SER A 69 -1.07 -4.37 -3.10
CA SER A 69 -1.32 -5.73 -3.60
C SER A 69 -2.11 -6.67 -2.69
N ASP A 70 -2.43 -6.27 -1.44
CA ASP A 70 -3.40 -7.01 -0.61
C ASP A 70 -4.81 -6.91 -1.20
N TYR A 71 -5.71 -7.75 -0.71
CA TYR A 71 -7.11 -7.75 -1.08
C TYR A 71 -8.01 -7.34 0.08
N ILE A 72 -9.07 -6.61 -0.23
CA ILE A 72 -10.14 -6.28 0.70
C ILE A 72 -11.43 -6.93 0.19
N LEU A 73 -12.04 -7.75 1.04
CA LEU A 73 -13.32 -8.39 0.77
C LEU A 73 -14.42 -7.57 1.44
N VAL A 74 -15.35 -7.00 0.67
CA VAL A 74 -16.50 -6.25 1.19
C VAL A 74 -17.80 -6.92 0.77
N GLN A 75 -18.82 -6.81 1.62
CA GLN A 75 -20.17 -7.25 1.31
C GLN A 75 -21.00 -6.05 0.85
N SER A 76 -21.57 -6.13 -0.35
CA SER A 76 -22.53 -5.13 -0.84
C SER A 76 -23.84 -5.83 -1.19
N GLY A 77 -24.85 -5.65 -0.33
CA GLY A 77 -26.08 -6.42 -0.40
C GLY A 77 -25.82 -7.92 -0.18
N CYS A 78 -26.31 -8.76 -1.09
CA CYS A 78 -26.11 -10.22 -1.02
C CYS A 78 -24.83 -10.70 -1.71
N GLN A 79 -24.03 -9.81 -2.31
CA GLN A 79 -22.87 -10.18 -3.10
C GLN A 79 -21.55 -9.76 -2.43
N PRO A 80 -20.57 -10.67 -2.36
CA PRO A 80 -19.21 -10.32 -1.98
C PRO A 80 -18.49 -9.67 -3.16
N TYR A 81 -17.67 -8.66 -2.86
CA TYR A 81 -16.82 -7.98 -3.81
C TYR A 81 -15.40 -7.98 -3.28
N GLN A 82 -14.45 -8.34 -4.13
CA GLN A 82 -13.02 -8.31 -3.80
C GLN A 82 -12.36 -7.16 -4.54
N TYR A 83 -11.57 -6.39 -3.80
CA TYR A 83 -10.79 -5.28 -4.33
C TYR A 83 -9.32 -5.48 -4.00
N GLN A 84 -8.45 -5.27 -4.98
CA GLN A 84 -7.01 -5.20 -4.74
C GLN A 84 -6.62 -3.77 -4.37
N VAL A 85 -5.71 -3.64 -3.39
CA VAL A 85 -5.15 -2.35 -2.97
C VAL A 85 -4.05 -1.95 -3.97
N GLU A 86 -4.24 -0.83 -4.65
CA GLU A 86 -3.22 -0.26 -5.53
C GLU A 86 -2.27 0.64 -4.74
N GLU A 87 -2.83 1.55 -3.95
CA GLU A 87 -2.08 2.49 -3.11
C GLU A 87 -2.76 2.62 -1.75
N ILE A 88 -2.00 2.95 -0.70
CA ILE A 88 -2.55 3.15 0.65
C ILE A 88 -1.73 4.18 1.42
N ASP A 89 -2.44 5.11 2.05
CA ASP A 89 -1.89 6.10 2.98
C ASP A 89 -2.41 5.85 4.39
N TYR A 90 -1.50 5.87 5.36
CA TYR A 90 -1.82 5.75 6.78
C TYR A 90 -1.72 7.10 7.48
N TYR A 91 -2.72 7.39 8.32
CA TYR A 91 -2.78 8.60 9.12
C TYR A 91 -2.58 8.29 10.61
N SER A 92 -1.87 9.17 11.30
CA SER A 92 -1.60 9.06 12.74
C SER A 92 -2.67 9.71 13.63
N ASN A 93 -3.61 10.47 13.04
CA ASN A 93 -4.67 11.15 13.77
C ASN A 93 -5.97 11.23 12.92
N PRO A 94 -7.05 10.51 13.31
CA PRO A 94 -7.09 9.51 14.38
C PRO A 94 -6.10 8.36 14.10
N SER A 95 -5.53 7.80 15.16
CA SER A 95 -4.57 6.70 15.02
C SER A 95 -5.23 5.51 14.33
N ASP A 96 -4.51 4.91 13.39
CA ASP A 96 -4.91 3.67 12.70
C ASP A 96 -5.95 3.91 11.59
N MET A 97 -6.14 5.15 11.15
CA MET A 97 -6.92 5.45 9.97
C MET A 97 -6.07 5.29 8.71
N TRP A 98 -6.69 4.85 7.63
CA TRP A 98 -6.06 4.75 6.33
C TRP A 98 -7.04 5.09 5.22
N ILE A 99 -6.51 5.56 4.09
CA ILE A 99 -7.23 5.67 2.82
C ILE A 99 -6.46 4.86 1.78
N ALA A 100 -7.17 4.05 1.01
CA ALA A 100 -6.60 3.20 -0.02
C ALA A 100 -7.28 3.45 -1.36
N LEU A 101 -6.48 3.53 -2.42
CA LEU A 101 -6.97 3.36 -3.78
C LEU A 101 -7.13 1.87 -4.04
N VAL A 102 -8.33 1.46 -4.45
CA VAL A 102 -8.66 0.05 -4.64
C VAL A 102 -9.31 -0.19 -5.99
N LYS A 103 -9.03 -1.36 -6.56
CA LYS A 103 -9.56 -1.80 -7.85
C LYS A 103 -10.25 -3.15 -7.72
N GLN A 104 -11.46 -3.24 -8.26
CA GLN A 104 -12.24 -4.46 -8.22
C GLN A 104 -11.54 -5.56 -9.03
N VAL A 105 -11.44 -6.74 -8.44
CA VAL A 105 -10.96 -7.96 -9.10
C VAL A 105 -12.10 -8.95 -9.23
N LYS A 106 -12.06 -9.79 -10.26
CA LYS A 106 -13.01 -10.88 -10.39
C LYS A 106 -12.68 -11.93 -9.33
N LEU A 107 -13.71 -12.38 -8.62
CA LEU A 107 -13.64 -13.62 -7.83
C LEU A 107 -13.68 -14.76 -8.84
N ASP A 108 -12.58 -15.51 -8.95
CA ASP A 108 -12.47 -16.71 -9.78
C ASP A 108 -13.22 -17.90 -9.16
#